data_AF-A0A523UKS2-F1
#
_entry.id   AF-A0A523UKS2-F1
#
_cell.length_a   1.000
_cell.length_b   1.000
_cell.length_c   1.000
_cell.angle_alpha   90.00
_cell.angle_beta   90.00
_cell.angle_gamma   90.00
#
_symmetry.space_group_name_H-M   'P 1'
#
loop_
_entity.id
_entity.type
_entity.pdbx_description
1 polymer ?
#
loop_
_entity_poly.entity_id
_entity_poly.type
_entity_poly.pdbx_seq_one_letter_code
_entity_poly.pdbx_strand_id
1 'polypeptide(L)'
;MKINKWEEQRSSEASKSTLLLAGIMGVILVVLLLIYVSIPRVSTEQNQGMPELEAIATRSVKAVRENLRLSPNGTKIGELIQGAQLKVLEDRGAWLRVQVEGWIWKESTSLSSS
;
A
#
# COMPACT_ATOMS: atom_id res chain seq x y z
N MET A 1 -9.96 -69.88 3.64
CA MET A 1 -8.75 -69.07 3.38
C MET A 1 -8.17 -68.66 4.73
N LYS A 2 -7.03 -69.25 5.15
CA LYS A 2 -6.38 -68.90 6.43
C LYS A 2 -5.55 -67.64 6.21
N ILE A 3 -6.03 -66.51 6.71
CA ILE A 3 -5.21 -65.28 6.80
C ILE A 3 -3.98 -65.60 7.65
N ASN A 4 -2.80 -65.26 7.14
CA ASN A 4 -1.55 -65.57 7.83
C ASN A 4 -1.34 -64.55 8.96
N LYS A 5 -0.70 -64.98 10.06
CA LYS A 5 -0.46 -64.11 11.24
C LYS A 5 0.30 -62.82 10.88
N TRP A 6 1.08 -62.84 9.80
CA TRP A 6 1.85 -61.72 9.26
C TRP A 6 0.99 -60.66 8.54
N GLU A 7 -0.19 -61.01 8.04
CA GLU A 7 -1.19 -60.09 7.47
C GLU A 7 -1.98 -59.36 8.56
N GLU A 8 -2.33 -60.07 9.64
CA GLU A 8 -3.01 -59.49 10.80
C GLU A 8 -2.12 -58.47 11.51
N GLN A 9 -0.82 -58.77 11.66
CA GLN A 9 0.18 -57.82 12.18
C GLN A 9 0.34 -56.61 11.26
N ARG A 10 0.45 -56.81 9.93
CA ARG A 10 0.53 -55.68 8.98
C ARG A 10 -0.72 -54.80 8.99
N SER A 11 -1.90 -55.40 9.11
CA SER A 11 -3.17 -54.67 9.22
C SER A 11 -3.26 -53.87 10.54
N SER A 12 -2.79 -54.45 11.65
CA SER A 12 -2.69 -53.75 12.94
C SER A 12 -1.69 -52.60 12.91
N GLU A 13 -0.51 -52.79 12.33
CA GLU A 13 0.51 -51.74 12.18
C GLU A 13 0.03 -50.63 11.22
N ALA A 14 -0.61 -50.99 10.11
CA ALA A 14 -1.16 -50.04 9.13
C ALA A 14 -2.34 -49.22 9.68
N SER A 15 -3.21 -49.83 10.49
CA SER A 15 -4.32 -49.12 11.14
C SER A 15 -3.82 -48.16 12.23
N LYS A 16 -2.83 -48.56 13.03
CA LYS A 16 -2.17 -47.67 14.00
C LYS A 16 -1.49 -46.49 13.31
N SER A 17 -0.76 -46.71 12.21
CA SER A 17 -0.12 -45.62 11.46
C SER A 17 -1.13 -44.67 10.82
N THR A 18 -2.27 -45.18 10.36
CA THR A 18 -3.36 -44.37 9.79
C THR A 18 -4.01 -43.47 10.86
N LEU A 19 -4.21 -43.99 12.07
CA LEU A 19 -4.75 -43.22 13.19
C LEU A 19 -3.78 -42.12 13.68
N LEU A 20 -2.47 -42.43 13.72
CA LEU A 20 -1.43 -41.46 14.07
C LEU A 20 -1.35 -40.32 13.04
N LEU A 21 -1.40 -40.65 11.75
CA LEU A 21 -1.41 -39.66 10.67
C LEU A 21 -2.66 -38.78 10.71
N ALA A 22 -3.84 -39.36 10.97
CA ALA A 22 -5.08 -38.60 11.11
C ALA A 22 -5.03 -37.62 12.30
N GLY A 23 -4.45 -38.04 13.42
CA GLY A 23 -4.24 -37.17 14.59
C GLY A 23 -3.28 -36.00 14.29
N ILE A 24 -2.16 -36.27 13.62
CA ILE A 24 -1.18 -35.24 13.22
C ILE A 24 -1.81 -34.25 12.23
N MET A 25 -2.58 -34.74 11.25
CA MET A 25 -3.29 -33.88 10.30
C MET A 25 -4.31 -32.97 10.98
N GLY A 26 -5.02 -33.46 11.99
CA GLY A 26 -5.92 -32.65 12.80
C GLY A 26 -5.19 -31.51 13.53
N VAL A 27 -4.04 -31.80 14.14
CA VAL A 27 -3.21 -30.79 14.82
C VAL A 27 -2.66 -29.76 13.82
N ILE A 28 -2.19 -30.20 12.65
CA ILE A 28 -1.69 -29.29 11.60
C ILE A 28 -2.81 -28.35 11.13
N LEU A 29 -4.02 -28.85 10.90
CA LEU A 29 -5.16 -28.02 10.48
C LEU A 29 -5.53 -26.98 11.53
N VAL A 30 -5.52 -27.35 12.82
CA VAL A 30 -5.77 -26.41 13.92
C VAL A 30 -4.68 -25.34 13.98
N VAL A 31 -3.41 -25.71 13.84
CA VAL A 31 -2.30 -24.74 13.83
C VAL A 31 -2.39 -23.79 12.63
N LEU A 32 -2.70 -24.30 11.43
CA LEU A 32 -2.91 -23.46 10.25
C LEU A 32 -4.11 -22.52 10.42
N LEU A 33 -5.20 -22.98 11.04
CA LEU A 33 -6.35 -22.14 11.37
C LEU A 33 -5.98 -21.03 12.36
N LEU A 34 -5.22 -21.35 13.41
CA LEU A 34 -4.74 -20.36 14.38
C LEU A 34 -3.84 -19.32 13.72
N ILE A 35 -2.90 -19.74 12.85
CA ILE A 35 -2.06 -18.83 12.06
C ILE A 35 -2.92 -17.94 11.16
N TYR A 36 -3.91 -18.52 10.47
CA TYR A 36 -4.80 -17.78 9.58
C TYR A 36 -5.63 -16.71 10.32
N VAL A 37 -6.13 -17.02 11.53
CA VAL A 37 -6.90 -16.08 12.35
C VAL A 37 -6.00 -15.00 12.98
N SER A 38 -4.74 -15.33 13.29
CA SER A 38 -3.77 -14.38 13.85
C SER A 38 -3.16 -13.42 12.82
N ILE A 39 -3.24 -13.71 11.52
CA ILE A 39 -2.83 -12.75 10.50
C ILE A 39 -3.84 -11.59 10.57
N PRO A 40 -3.41 -10.36 10.93
CA PRO A 40 -4.29 -9.21 10.84
C PRO A 40 -4.77 -9.16 9.40
N ARG A 41 -6.10 -9.14 9.20
CA ARG A 41 -6.64 -8.83 7.89
C ARG A 41 -6.15 -7.43 7.59
N VAL A 42 -5.05 -7.35 6.82
CA VAL A 42 -4.67 -6.11 6.17
C VAL A 42 -5.89 -5.77 5.36
N SER A 43 -6.69 -4.83 5.88
CA SER A 43 -7.54 -4.02 5.06
C SER A 43 -6.59 -3.45 4.04
N THR A 44 -6.59 -4.03 2.84
CA THR A 44 -6.15 -3.32 1.66
C THR A 44 -7.13 -2.17 1.55
N GLU A 45 -6.93 -1.12 2.37
CA GLU A 45 -7.52 0.17 2.09
C GLU A 45 -7.16 0.43 0.65
N GLN A 46 -8.16 0.70 -0.16
CA GLN A 46 -8.01 1.07 -1.54
C GLN A 46 -7.32 2.44 -1.61
N ASN A 47 -6.05 2.51 -1.21
CA ASN A 47 -5.11 3.51 -1.71
C ASN A 47 -4.58 3.04 -3.07
N GLN A 48 -5.51 2.74 -3.97
CA GLN A 48 -5.32 2.95 -5.40
C GLN A 48 -5.90 4.33 -5.75
N GLY A 49 -5.59 5.34 -4.95
CA GLY A 49 -5.44 6.67 -5.51
C GLY A 49 -4.29 6.59 -6.51
N MET A 50 -4.40 7.33 -7.62
CA MET A 50 -3.31 7.51 -8.58
C MET A 50 -1.98 7.68 -7.84
N PRO A 51 -0.82 7.25 -8.38
CA PRO A 51 0.46 7.61 -7.78
C PRO A 51 0.50 9.14 -7.67
N GLU A 52 0.18 9.66 -6.49
CA GLU A 52 0.40 11.05 -6.13
C GLU A 52 1.89 11.20 -6.36
N LEU A 53 2.27 12.07 -7.29
CA LEU A 53 3.66 12.25 -7.66
C LEU A 53 4.42 12.47 -6.35
N GLU A 54 5.13 11.45 -5.90
CA GLU A 54 5.78 11.46 -4.59
C GLU A 54 6.74 12.64 -4.58
N ALA A 55 6.63 13.49 -3.58
CA ALA A 55 7.47 14.66 -3.50
C ALA A 55 8.93 14.21 -3.37
N ILE A 56 9.75 14.47 -4.39
CA ILE A 56 11.16 14.09 -4.41
C ILE A 56 12.00 14.97 -3.49
N ALA A 57 11.49 16.15 -3.13
CA ALA A 57 12.11 17.07 -2.18
C ALA A 57 11.10 18.12 -1.67
N THR A 58 11.45 18.78 -0.57
CA THR A 58 10.78 19.99 -0.09
C THR A 58 11.67 21.21 -0.30
N ARG A 59 11.11 22.31 -0.80
CA ARG A 59 11.81 23.60 -0.97
C ARG A 59 10.96 24.77 -0.51
N SER A 60 11.62 25.88 -0.20
CA SER A 60 10.98 27.16 0.10
C SER A 60 11.31 28.22 -0.96
N VAL A 61 10.37 29.13 -1.22
CA VAL A 61 10.57 30.26 -2.13
C VAL A 61 11.56 31.25 -1.51
N LYS A 62 12.63 31.59 -2.26
CA LYS A 62 13.67 32.53 -1.81
C LYS A 62 13.35 34.00 -2.12
N ALA A 63 12.71 34.26 -3.24
CA ALA A 63 12.36 35.62 -3.66
C ALA A 63 11.21 36.18 -2.82
N VAL A 64 11.14 37.51 -2.69
CA VAL A 64 10.03 38.20 -1.99
C VAL A 64 8.67 37.83 -2.60
N ARG A 65 8.62 37.77 -3.94
CA ARG A 65 7.49 37.35 -4.76
C ARG A 65 8.02 36.54 -5.95
N GLU A 66 7.46 35.36 -6.17
CA GLU A 66 7.81 34.47 -7.29
C GLU A 66 6.57 34.09 -8.09
N ASN A 67 6.68 34.00 -9.41
CA ASN A 67 5.58 33.64 -10.29
C ASN A 67 5.41 32.12 -10.35
N LEU A 68 4.21 31.63 -10.06
CA LEU A 68 3.82 30.25 -10.38
C LEU A 68 3.26 30.20 -11.80
N ARG A 69 3.75 29.26 -12.62
CA ARG A 69 3.40 29.15 -14.05
C ARG A 69 2.88 27.76 -14.39
N LEU A 70 1.99 27.67 -15.40
CA LEU A 70 1.46 26.39 -15.90
C LEU A 70 2.52 25.48 -16.51
N SER A 71 3.54 26.09 -17.11
CA SER A 71 4.67 25.41 -17.75
C SER A 71 5.89 26.32 -17.71
N PRO A 72 7.10 25.80 -17.98
CA PRO A 72 8.28 26.61 -18.21
C PRO A 72 8.00 27.72 -19.22
N ASN A 73 8.25 28.98 -18.84
CA ASN A 73 7.95 30.19 -19.64
C ASN A 73 6.46 30.37 -20.04
N GLY A 74 5.55 29.58 -19.50
CA GLY A 74 4.12 29.67 -19.79
C GLY A 74 3.40 30.76 -19.00
N THR A 75 2.07 30.74 -19.08
CA THR A 75 1.19 31.69 -18.40
C THR A 75 1.38 31.66 -16.88
N LYS A 76 1.47 32.84 -16.27
CA LYS A 76 1.44 33.02 -14.81
C LYS A 76 0.03 32.67 -14.30
N ILE A 77 -0.04 31.76 -13.34
CA ILE A 77 -1.30 31.33 -12.68
C ILE A 77 -1.39 31.75 -11.22
N GLY A 78 -0.29 32.24 -10.65
CA GLY A 78 -0.28 32.70 -9.28
C GLY A 78 1.04 33.37 -8.92
N GLU A 79 1.13 33.79 -7.68
CA GLU A 79 2.33 34.35 -7.10
C GLU A 79 2.53 33.76 -5.70
N LEU A 80 3.76 33.35 -5.41
CA LEU A 80 4.18 32.77 -4.15
C LEU A 80 5.04 33.77 -3.41
N ILE A 81 4.81 33.90 -2.11
CA ILE A 81 5.61 34.76 -1.23
C ILE A 81 6.86 34.05 -0.76
N GLN A 82 7.85 34.82 -0.32
CA GLN A 82 9.04 34.27 0.34
C GLN A 82 8.68 33.32 1.49
N GLY A 83 9.38 32.19 1.56
CA GLY A 83 9.17 31.17 2.58
C GLY A 83 8.03 30.20 2.29
N ALA A 84 7.22 30.41 1.25
CA ALA A 84 6.19 29.45 0.85
C ALA A 84 6.80 28.07 0.58
N GLN A 85 6.22 27.02 1.19
CA GLN A 85 6.70 25.65 1.10
C GLN A 85 6.18 24.96 -0.16
N LEU A 86 7.04 24.21 -0.82
CA LEU A 86 6.82 23.55 -2.09
C LEU A 86 7.24 22.09 -2.00
N LYS A 87 6.34 21.19 -2.39
CA LYS A 87 6.66 19.80 -2.68
C LYS A 87 7.14 19.72 -4.12
N VAL A 88 8.39 19.31 -4.34
CA VAL A 88 8.97 19.17 -5.69
C VAL A 88 8.56 17.82 -6.25
N LEU A 89 7.97 17.81 -7.44
CA LEU A 89 7.51 16.62 -8.15
C LEU A 89 8.48 16.22 -9.27
N GLU A 90 9.10 17.21 -9.91
CA GLU A 90 10.03 17.02 -11.02
C GLU A 90 11.05 18.17 -11.03
N ASP A 91 12.31 17.85 -11.27
CA ASP A 91 13.38 18.83 -11.53
C ASP A 91 13.79 18.74 -13.00
N ARG A 92 13.63 19.85 -13.74
CA ARG A 92 13.91 19.94 -15.16
C ARG A 92 14.66 21.23 -15.48
N GLY A 93 15.98 21.18 -15.27
CA GLY A 93 16.90 22.26 -15.62
C GLY A 93 16.64 23.51 -14.78
N ALA A 94 16.21 24.60 -15.42
CA ALA A 94 15.90 25.86 -14.72
C ALA A 94 14.52 25.87 -14.03
N TRP A 95 13.75 24.78 -14.13
CA TRP A 95 12.35 24.74 -13.69
C TRP A 95 12.08 23.54 -12.77
N LEU A 96 11.29 23.80 -11.74
CA LEU A 96 10.73 22.75 -10.88
C LEU A 96 9.23 22.63 -11.14
N ARG A 97 8.75 21.40 -11.32
CA ARG A 97 7.31 21.11 -11.19
C ARG A 97 7.03 20.91 -9.72
N VAL A 98 6.10 21.68 -9.17
CA VAL A 98 5.84 21.71 -7.72
C VAL A 98 4.35 21.56 -7.42
N GLN A 99 4.05 21.04 -6.24
CA GLN A 99 2.74 21.08 -5.60
C GLN A 99 2.80 22.05 -4.42
N VAL A 100 1.78 22.90 -4.33
CA VAL A 100 1.57 23.81 -3.20
C VAL A 100 0.41 23.25 -2.39
N GLU A 101 0.61 23.08 -1.10
CA GLU A 101 -0.42 22.63 -0.18
C GLU A 101 -0.88 23.81 0.68
N GLY A 102 -2.20 23.96 0.83
CA GLY A 102 -2.77 25.04 1.61
C GLY A 102 -4.29 24.96 1.69
N TRP A 103 -4.84 25.85 2.50
CA TRP A 103 -6.28 25.99 2.68
C TRP A 103 -6.78 27.20 1.89
N ILE A 104 -7.92 27.04 1.24
CA ILE A 104 -8.67 28.12 0.61
C ILE A 104 -10.08 28.13 1.20
N TRP A 105 -10.70 29.31 1.26
CA TRP A 105 -12.09 29.43 1.68
C TRP A 105 -13.01 28.70 0.71
N LYS A 106 -13.79 27.75 1.21
CA LYS A 106 -14.62 26.86 0.37
C LYS A 106 -15.58 27.63 -0.54
N GLU A 107 -16.26 28.66 -0.02
CA GLU A 107 -17.21 29.45 -0.80
C GLU A 107 -16.55 30.32 -1.90
N SER A 108 -15.22 30.44 -1.89
CA SER A 108 -14.47 31.08 -2.98
C SER A 108 -14.21 30.12 -4.15
N THR A 109 -14.66 28.88 -4.07
CA THR A 109 -14.48 27.85 -5.10
C THR A 109 -15.83 27.46 -5.71
N SER A 110 -15.84 27.15 -6.99
CA SER A 110 -16.95 26.47 -7.65
C SER A 110 -16.59 25.01 -7.87
N LEU A 111 -17.54 24.10 -7.60
CA LEU A 111 -17.37 22.70 -7.96
C LEU A 111 -17.54 22.57 -9.47
N SER A 112 -16.48 22.17 -10.15
CA SER A 112 -16.54 21.79 -11.57
C SER A 112 -16.71 20.28 -11.64
N SER A 113 -17.89 19.82 -12.09
CA SER A 113 -18.11 18.43 -12.52
C SER A 113 -17.84 18.35 -14.01
N SER A 114 -16.76 17.67 -14.38
CA SER A 114 -16.42 17.28 -15.76
C SER A 114 -17.28 16.11 -16.23
#